data_AF-A0A1E5GVB4-F1
#
_entry.id   AF-A0A1E5GVB4-F1
#
_cell.length_a   1.000
_cell.length_b   1.000
_cell.length_c   1.000
_cell.angle_alpha   90.00
_cell.angle_beta   90.00
_cell.angle_gamma   90.00
#
_symmetry.space_group_name_H-M   'P 1'
#
loop_
_entity.id
_entity.type
_entity.pdbx_description
1 polymer ?
#
loop_
_entity_poly.entity_id
_entity_poly.type
_entity_poly.pdbx_seq_one_letter_code
_entity_poly.pdbx_strand_id
1 'polypeptide(L)'
;MVKKFLKRIVGFVILFIVSAFGFRLYTYNNTTQAAALIDQLNPLVQPEIMYVKTTDKYAYKYPDSVSKIENFTYIQTCVNKDGQKRELAYTSFGRPLTPKKFLKLTTKGQSIQSWEEVDEKEIPKTILSLL
;
A
#
# COMPACT_ATOMS: atom_id res chain seq x y z
N MET A 1 -7.72 43.48 -11.48
CA MET A 1 -7.76 42.70 -10.22
C MET A 1 -7.87 41.19 -10.47
N VAL A 2 -8.84 40.76 -11.30
CA VAL A 2 -9.10 39.34 -11.65
C VAL A 2 -7.88 38.58 -12.21
N LYS A 3 -7.12 39.15 -13.16
CA LYS A 3 -5.94 38.47 -13.75
C LYS A 3 -4.83 38.15 -12.73
N LYS A 4 -4.63 39.01 -11.71
CA LYS A 4 -3.64 38.78 -10.65
C LYS A 4 -4.12 37.70 -9.67
N PHE A 5 -5.42 37.66 -9.39
CA PHE A 5 -6.05 36.63 -8.58
C PHE A 5 -6.00 35.25 -9.27
N LEU A 6 -6.30 35.18 -10.56
CA LEU A 6 -6.22 33.94 -11.35
C LEU A 6 -4.79 33.37 -11.38
N LYS A 7 -3.77 34.23 -11.58
CA LYS A 7 -2.36 33.80 -11.52
C LYS A 7 -1.98 33.18 -10.17
N ARG A 8 -2.52 33.70 -9.06
CA ARG A 8 -2.29 33.14 -7.72
C ARG A 8 -2.92 31.76 -7.59
N ILE A 9 -4.17 31.59 -8.03
CA ILE A 9 -4.85 30.28 -8.03
C ILE A 9 -4.03 29.26 -8.83
N VAL A 10 -3.63 29.62 -10.06
CA VAL A 10 -2.81 28.74 -10.90
C VAL A 10 -1.50 28.38 -10.20
N GLY A 11 -0.84 29.35 -9.55
CA GLY A 11 0.36 29.08 -8.75
C GLY A 11 0.12 28.08 -7.62
N PHE A 12 -0.98 28.21 -6.88
CA PHE A 12 -1.34 27.25 -5.82
C PHE A 12 -1.67 25.86 -6.36
N VAL A 13 -2.36 25.77 -7.50
CA VAL A 13 -2.66 24.47 -8.15
C VAL A 13 -1.37 23.78 -8.58
N ILE A 14 -0.43 24.52 -9.20
CA ILE A 14 0.86 23.97 -9.60
C ILE A 14 1.64 23.49 -8.37
N LEU A 15 1.70 24.31 -7.31
CA LEU A 15 2.37 23.93 -6.06
C LEU A 15 1.75 22.65 -5.48
N PHE A 16 0.42 22.57 -5.43
CA PHE A 16 -0.29 21.40 -4.94
C PHE A 16 0.06 20.13 -5.75
N ILE A 17 0.05 20.21 -7.08
CA ILE A 17 0.40 19.07 -7.95
C ILE A 17 1.86 18.64 -7.74
N VAL A 18 2.78 19.61 -7.67
CA VAL A 18 4.22 19.34 -7.43
C VAL A 18 4.42 18.69 -6.06
N SER A 19 3.77 19.20 -5.02
CA SER A 19 3.81 18.60 -3.68
C SER A 19 3.23 17.18 -3.67
N ALA A 20 2.07 16.96 -4.28
CA ALA A 20 1.45 15.64 -4.38
C ALA A 20 2.34 14.63 -5.12
N PHE A 21 3.01 15.07 -6.19
CA PHE A 21 3.99 14.24 -6.90
C PHE A 21 5.23 13.96 -6.05
N GLY A 22 5.78 14.96 -5.38
CA GLY A 22 6.92 14.81 -4.47
C GLY A 22 6.63 13.85 -3.32
N PHE A 23 5.44 13.92 -2.72
CA PHE A 23 5.00 12.97 -1.71
C PHE A 23 4.94 11.54 -2.23
N ARG A 24 4.43 11.32 -3.45
CA ARG A 24 4.40 9.99 -4.06
C ARG A 24 5.80 9.39 -4.24
N LEU A 25 6.82 10.21 -4.53
CA LEU A 25 8.21 9.74 -4.59
C LEU A 25 8.75 9.39 -3.21
N TYR A 26 8.44 10.21 -2.20
CA TYR A 26 8.86 10.01 -0.82
C TYR A 26 8.26 8.73 -0.19
N THR A 27 6.99 8.43 -0.48
CA THR A 27 6.29 7.27 0.09
C THR A 27 6.64 5.95 -0.59
N TYR A 28 7.24 5.97 -1.78
CA TYR A 28 7.56 4.74 -2.51
C TYR A 28 8.51 3.83 -1.71
N ASN A 29 8.09 2.58 -1.48
CA ASN A 29 8.74 1.60 -0.59
C ASN A 29 8.99 2.06 0.85
N ASN A 30 8.28 3.07 1.34
CA ASN A 30 8.34 3.52 2.74
C ASN A 30 7.16 2.91 3.51
N THR A 31 7.41 1.87 4.31
CA THR A 31 6.35 1.12 5.01
C THR A 31 5.90 1.73 6.34
N THR A 32 6.19 3.01 6.57
CA THR A 32 5.77 3.73 7.79
C THR A 32 4.28 4.09 7.75
N GLN A 33 3.66 4.23 8.92
CA GLN A 33 2.27 4.69 9.03
C GLN A 33 2.08 6.10 8.44
N ALA A 34 3.08 6.97 8.57
CA ALA A 34 3.05 8.31 7.98
C ALA A 34 2.98 8.25 6.44
N ALA A 35 3.77 7.39 5.81
CA ALA A 35 3.72 7.20 4.36
C ALA A 35 2.37 6.62 3.91
N ALA A 36 1.83 5.64 4.64
CA ALA A 36 0.49 5.12 4.39
C ALA A 36 -0.60 6.21 4.47
N LEU A 37 -0.56 7.08 5.49
CA LEU A 37 -1.49 8.20 5.62
C LEU A 37 -1.35 9.21 4.48
N ILE A 38 -0.11 9.55 4.10
CA ILE A 38 0.16 10.45 2.98
C ILE A 38 -0.45 9.90 1.69
N ASP A 39 -0.20 8.63 1.36
CA ASP A 39 -0.72 8.02 0.13
C ASP A 39 -2.25 7.84 0.15
N GLN A 40 -2.84 7.57 1.31
CA GLN A 40 -4.29 7.51 1.47
C GLN A 40 -4.95 8.84 1.06
N LEU A 41 -4.35 9.97 1.43
CA LEU A 41 -4.87 11.31 1.16
C LEU A 41 -4.45 11.86 -0.21
N ASN A 42 -3.36 11.37 -0.78
CA ASN A 42 -2.81 11.87 -2.04
C ASN A 42 -3.75 11.57 -3.22
N PRO A 43 -4.27 12.58 -3.96
CA PRO A 43 -5.17 12.36 -5.09
C PRO A 43 -4.45 11.82 -6.34
N LEU A 44 -3.12 11.92 -6.43
CA LEU A 44 -2.33 11.42 -7.55
C LEU A 44 -1.94 9.94 -7.42
N VAL A 45 -2.26 9.32 -6.28
CA VAL A 45 -2.07 7.90 -6.04
C VAL A 45 -3.43 7.24 -6.27
N GLN A 46 -3.48 6.23 -7.14
CA GLN A 46 -4.70 5.49 -7.42
C GLN A 46 -4.68 4.15 -6.69
N PRO A 47 -5.86 3.58 -6.36
CA PRO A 47 -5.93 2.21 -5.89
C PRO A 47 -5.36 1.23 -6.92
N GLU A 48 -4.62 0.23 -6.45
CA GLU A 48 -4.07 -0.84 -7.26
C GLU A 48 -4.13 -2.18 -6.54
N ILE A 49 -4.00 -3.26 -7.31
CA ILE A 49 -3.97 -4.62 -6.80
C ILE A 49 -2.53 -5.13 -6.78
N MET A 50 -2.12 -5.64 -5.63
CA MET A 50 -0.81 -6.24 -5.41
C MET A 50 -1.00 -7.67 -4.93
N TYR A 51 -0.10 -8.56 -5.31
CA TYR A 51 -0.09 -9.97 -4.90
C TYR A 51 1.15 -10.27 -4.09
N VAL A 52 1.02 -11.20 -3.15
CA VAL A 52 2.14 -11.67 -2.33
C VAL A 52 1.93 -13.11 -1.90
N LYS A 53 3.02 -13.86 -1.77
CA LYS A 53 3.01 -15.19 -1.17
C LYS A 53 3.26 -15.08 0.33
N THR A 54 2.37 -15.62 1.14
CA THR A 54 2.44 -15.51 2.59
C THR A 54 3.64 -16.26 3.16
N THR A 55 4.12 -15.77 4.30
CA THR A 55 5.24 -16.32 5.06
C THR A 55 4.87 -16.41 6.54
N ASP A 56 5.63 -17.19 7.29
CA ASP A 56 5.54 -17.29 8.75
C ASP A 56 6.32 -16.19 9.47
N LYS A 57 7.19 -15.46 8.76
CA LYS A 57 8.00 -14.35 9.27
C LYS A 57 7.22 -13.02 9.25
N TYR A 58 6.59 -12.68 10.37
CA TYR A 58 6.07 -11.33 10.62
C TYR A 58 7.20 -10.38 11.08
N ALA A 59 7.07 -9.10 10.77
CA ALA A 59 8.05 -8.07 11.16
C ALA A 59 7.88 -7.70 12.65
N TYR A 60 6.63 -7.50 13.07
CA TYR A 60 6.26 -7.23 14.46
C TYR A 60 4.81 -7.65 14.71
N LYS A 61 4.45 -7.72 15.99
CA LYS A 61 3.07 -7.94 16.43
C LYS A 61 2.68 -6.91 17.47
N TYR A 62 1.39 -6.65 17.59
CA TYR A 62 0.85 -5.72 18.58
C TYR A 62 -0.56 -6.16 19.02
N PRO A 63 -0.91 -5.98 20.30
CA PRO A 63 -2.26 -6.27 20.76
C PRO A 63 -3.24 -5.22 20.22
N ASP A 64 -4.41 -5.67 19.78
CA ASP A 64 -5.53 -4.80 19.53
C ASP A 64 -5.89 -3.98 20.78
N SER A 65 -6.19 -2.70 20.59
CA SER A 65 -6.39 -1.76 21.70
C SER A 65 -7.57 -2.14 22.60
N VAL A 66 -8.60 -2.79 22.04
CA VAL A 66 -9.84 -3.14 22.75
C VAL A 66 -9.80 -4.60 23.22
N SER A 67 -9.68 -5.53 22.29
CA SER A 67 -9.79 -6.97 22.55
C SER A 67 -8.52 -7.59 23.13
N LYS A 68 -7.38 -6.89 23.07
CA LYS A 68 -6.04 -7.40 23.45
C LYS A 68 -5.56 -8.61 22.65
N ILE A 69 -6.27 -8.98 21.58
CA ILE A 69 -5.85 -10.05 20.68
C ILE A 69 -4.68 -9.54 19.83
N GLU A 70 -3.64 -10.35 19.71
CA GLU A 70 -2.45 -10.02 18.91
C GLU A 70 -2.76 -9.90 17.41
N ASN A 71 -2.27 -8.84 16.80
CA ASN A 71 -2.25 -8.61 15.36
C ASN A 71 -0.81 -8.75 14.86
N PHE A 72 -0.64 -9.23 13.63
CA PHE A 72 0.66 -9.60 13.07
C PHE A 72 0.92 -8.82 11.80
N THR A 73 1.92 -7.93 11.80
CA THR A 73 2.28 -7.14 10.62
C THR A 73 3.43 -7.79 9.86
N TYR A 74 3.28 -7.87 8.55
CA TYR A 74 4.23 -8.38 7.59
C TYR A 74 4.74 -7.23 6.73
N ILE A 75 6.06 -7.21 6.49
CA ILE A 75 6.68 -6.32 5.52
C ILE A 75 7.27 -7.19 4.43
N GLN A 76 6.72 -7.12 3.21
CA GLN A 76 7.13 -7.97 2.10
C GLN A 76 7.09 -7.23 0.78
N THR A 77 7.92 -7.69 -0.15
CA THR A 77 7.82 -7.29 -1.56
C THR A 77 6.58 -7.92 -2.17
N CYS A 78 5.64 -7.09 -2.59
CA CYS A 78 4.44 -7.47 -3.31
C CYS A 78 4.59 -7.12 -4.79
N VAL A 79 3.84 -7.80 -5.65
CA VAL A 79 3.96 -7.68 -7.11
C VAL A 79 2.58 -7.39 -7.71
N ASN A 80 2.45 -6.37 -8.55
CA ASN A 80 1.20 -6.15 -9.29
C ASN A 80 1.09 -7.07 -10.51
N LYS A 81 -0.05 -7.04 -11.20
CA LYS A 81 -0.30 -7.85 -12.41
C LYS A 81 0.71 -7.65 -13.56
N ASP A 82 1.43 -6.52 -13.55
CA ASP A 82 2.40 -6.14 -14.57
C ASP A 82 3.85 -6.48 -14.14
N GLY A 83 4.02 -7.15 -13.00
CA GLY A 83 5.32 -7.55 -12.47
C GLY A 83 6.06 -6.45 -11.69
N GLN A 84 5.44 -5.29 -11.47
CA GLN A 84 6.04 -4.19 -10.73
C GLN A 84 6.05 -4.50 -9.23
N LYS A 85 7.19 -4.25 -8.59
CA LYS A 85 7.45 -4.59 -7.19
C LYS A 85 7.27 -3.38 -6.28
N ARG A 86 6.64 -3.58 -5.13
CA ARG A 86 6.59 -2.61 -4.04
C ARG A 86 6.72 -3.32 -2.70
N GLU A 87 7.51 -2.76 -1.80
CA GLU A 87 7.52 -3.19 -0.40
C GLU A 87 6.32 -2.59 0.34
N LEU A 88 5.53 -3.44 0.99
CA LEU A 88 4.29 -3.07 1.68
C LEU A 88 4.24 -3.65 3.08
N ALA A 89 3.68 -2.89 4.02
CA ALA A 89 3.28 -3.36 5.34
C ALA A 89 1.79 -3.72 5.37
N TYR A 90 1.45 -4.96 5.70
CA TYR A 90 0.06 -5.41 5.85
C TYR A 90 -0.11 -6.26 7.11
N THR A 91 -1.29 -6.19 7.72
CA THR A 91 -1.56 -6.80 9.03
C THR A 91 -2.61 -7.90 8.93
N SER A 92 -2.29 -9.07 9.48
CA SER A 92 -3.26 -10.12 9.80
C SER A 92 -3.82 -9.91 11.20
N PHE A 93 -5.15 -9.88 11.32
CA PHE A 93 -5.82 -9.57 12.57
C PHE A 93 -6.13 -10.84 13.36
N GLY A 94 -5.76 -10.85 14.64
CA GLY A 94 -6.08 -11.91 15.60
C GLY A 94 -5.34 -13.23 15.45
N ARG A 95 -4.67 -13.49 14.32
CA ARG A 95 -3.87 -14.70 14.09
C ARG A 95 -2.76 -14.48 13.06
N PRO A 96 -1.65 -15.25 13.11
CA PRO A 96 -0.67 -15.28 12.04
C PRO A 96 -1.26 -15.83 10.73
N LEU A 97 -0.67 -15.43 9.60
CA LEU A 97 -0.97 -16.00 8.29
C LEU A 97 -0.46 -17.43 8.18
N THR A 98 -1.22 -18.27 7.47
CA THR A 98 -0.72 -19.57 7.04
C THR A 98 0.29 -19.36 5.92
N PRO A 99 1.53 -19.88 6.02
CA PRO A 99 2.56 -19.66 5.00
C PRO A 99 2.25 -20.39 3.69
N LYS A 100 2.88 -19.96 2.59
CA LYS A 100 2.74 -20.53 1.23
C LYS A 100 1.34 -20.44 0.62
N LYS A 101 0.50 -19.55 1.16
CA LYS A 101 -0.75 -19.10 0.55
C LYS A 101 -0.49 -17.85 -0.28
N PHE A 102 -1.49 -17.37 -0.99
CA PHE A 102 -1.41 -16.13 -1.73
C PHE A 102 -2.42 -15.13 -1.20
N LEU A 103 -2.01 -13.87 -1.12
CA LEU A 103 -2.92 -12.77 -0.83
C LEU A 103 -3.03 -11.85 -2.04
N LYS A 104 -4.24 -11.33 -2.22
CA LYS A 104 -4.54 -10.17 -3.05
C LYS A 104 -4.76 -8.97 -2.14
N LEU A 105 -3.91 -7.97 -2.27
CA LEU A 105 -3.94 -6.73 -1.50
C LEU A 105 -4.54 -5.63 -2.38
N THR A 106 -5.56 -4.93 -1.89
CA THR A 106 -6.01 -3.66 -2.48
C THR A 106 -5.31 -2.53 -1.74
N THR A 107 -4.54 -1.72 -2.46
CA THR A 107 -3.69 -0.70 -1.86
C THR A 107 -3.85 0.64 -2.57
N LYS A 108 -3.61 1.73 -1.86
CA LYS A 108 -3.41 3.06 -2.43
C LYS A 108 -2.01 3.51 -2.01
N GLY A 109 -1.01 3.31 -2.87
CA GLY A 109 0.39 3.56 -2.51
C GLY A 109 0.84 2.59 -1.42
N GLN A 110 1.24 3.13 -0.26
CA GLN A 110 1.58 2.41 0.97
C GLN A 110 0.37 2.11 1.86
N SER A 111 -0.81 2.65 1.55
CA SER A 111 -2.02 2.44 2.34
C SER A 111 -2.72 1.16 1.94
N ILE A 112 -2.68 0.13 2.78
CA ILE A 112 -3.48 -1.09 2.59
C ILE A 112 -4.94 -0.77 2.89
N GLN A 113 -5.82 -1.02 1.92
CA GLN A 113 -7.26 -0.85 2.05
C GLN A 113 -7.93 -2.15 2.50
N SER A 114 -7.51 -3.26 1.89
CA SER A 114 -7.98 -4.60 2.23
C SER A 114 -7.02 -5.67 1.73
N TRP A 115 -7.18 -6.88 2.24
CA TRP A 115 -6.52 -8.06 1.72
C TRP A 115 -7.44 -9.28 1.84
N GLU A 116 -7.29 -10.22 0.91
CA GLU A 116 -8.01 -11.49 0.90
C GLU A 116 -7.06 -12.63 0.48
N GLU A 117 -7.25 -13.82 1.05
CA GLU A 117 -6.58 -15.03 0.58
C GLU A 117 -7.20 -15.46 -0.76
N VAL A 118 -6.35 -15.79 -1.73
CA VAL A 118 -6.76 -16.19 -3.09
C VAL A 118 -6.06 -17.48 -3.51
N ASP A 119 -6.70 -18.22 -4.41
CA ASP A 119 -6.09 -19.39 -5.03
C ASP A 119 -5.05 -18.97 -6.10
N GLU A 120 -4.06 -19.82 -6.35
CA GLU A 120 -3.04 -19.59 -7.40
C GLU A 120 -3.67 -19.31 -8.79
N LYS A 121 -4.81 -19.95 -9.09
CA LYS A 121 -5.55 -19.79 -10.35
C LYS A 121 -6.10 -18.37 -10.57
N GLU A 122 -6.26 -17.59 -9.50
CA GLU A 122 -6.75 -16.21 -9.54
C GLU A 122 -5.64 -15.19 -9.76
N ILE A 123 -4.38 -15.65 -9.69
CA ILE A 123 -3.20 -14.82 -9.90
C ILE A 123 -2.85 -14.81 -11.39
N PRO A 124 -2.50 -13.64 -11.97
CA PRO A 124 -1.99 -13.58 -13.33
C PRO A 124 -0.77 -14.49 -13.51
N LYS A 125 -0.85 -15.47 -14.42
CA LYS A 125 0.22 -16.46 -14.66
C LYS A 125 1.58 -15.82 -14.97
N THR A 126 1.58 -14.63 -15.55
CA THR A 126 2.78 -13.84 -15.90
C THR A 126 3.61 -13.43 -14.69
N ILE A 127 3.03 -13.40 -13.48
CA ILE A 127 3.71 -12.94 -12.27
C ILE A 127 3.95 -14.05 -11.24
N LEU A 128 3.46 -15.28 -11.48
CA LEU A 128 3.57 -16.38 -10.52
C LEU A 128 5.02 -16.70 -10.13
N SER A 129 5.96 -16.60 -11.07
CA SER A 129 7.39 -16.82 -10.80
C SER A 129 8.06 -15.69 -10.00
N LEU A 130 7.35 -14.59 -9.75
CA LEU A 130 7.83 -13.45 -8.97
C LEU A 130 7.34 -13.47 -7.52
N LEU A 131 6.46 -14.43 -7.15
CA LEU A 131 5.81 -14.57 -5.85
C LEU A 131 6.43 -15.66 -4.97
#